data_AF-A0A9C9KP18-F1
#
_entry.id   AF-A0A9C9KP18-F1
#
_cell.length_a   1.000
_cell.length_b   1.000
_cell.length_c   1.000
_cell.angle_alpha   90.00
_cell.angle_beta   90.00
_cell.angle_gamma   90.00
#
_symmetry.space_group_name_H-M   'P 1'
#
loop_
_entity.id
_entity.type
_entity.pdbx_description
1 polymer ?
#
loop_
_entity_poly.entity_id
_entity_poly.type
_entity_poly.pdbx_seq_one_letter_code
_entity_poly.pdbx_strand_id
1 'polypeptide(L)' 'MTARFFETYRGVVYPWQMDHMGHMNVRWYTDCFDQATWHLFAAVGLTPTYLREQNKAMAALDQHTLYKAEVVAGEPL' A
#
# COMPACT_ATOMS: atom_id res chain seq x y z
N MET A 1 15.20 6.66 22.17
CA MET A 1 15.20 5.73 21.02
C MET A 1 14.62 6.47 19.83
N THR A 2 15.42 6.77 18.80
CA THR A 2 14.92 7.43 17.59
C THR A 2 14.33 6.35 16.70
N ALA A 3 13.02 6.40 16.42
CA ALA A 3 12.40 5.46 15.48
C ALA A 3 12.95 5.74 14.07
N ARG A 4 13.60 4.74 13.46
CA ARG A 4 14.07 4.82 12.08
C ARG A 4 12.95 4.34 11.17
N PHE A 5 12.33 5.25 10.44
CA PHE A 5 11.38 4.90 9.39
C PHE A 5 12.13 4.31 8.19
N PHE A 6 11.52 3.33 7.53
CA PHE A 6 11.98 2.78 6.26
C PHE A 6 10.83 2.80 5.27
N GLU A 7 11.13 3.11 4.01
CA GLU A 7 10.14 3.19 2.93
C GLU A 7 9.72 1.77 2.52
N THR A 8 8.42 1.54 2.43
CA THR A 8 7.83 0.25 2.04
C THR A 8 7.11 0.30 0.69
N TYR A 9 6.86 1.49 0.16
CA TYR A 9 6.25 1.68 -1.15
C TYR A 9 6.67 3.02 -1.72
N ARG A 10 6.89 3.04 -3.03
CA ARG A 10 7.08 4.24 -3.84
C ARG A 10 6.46 3.97 -5.20
N GLY A 11 5.62 4.88 -5.65
CA GLY A 11 4.86 4.71 -6.87
C GLY A 11 4.65 6.01 -7.64
N VAL A 12 3.88 5.89 -8.71
CA VAL A 12 3.34 7.01 -9.46
C VAL A 12 1.89 6.69 -9.76
N VAL A 13 1.04 7.71 -9.74
CA VAL A 13 -0.35 7.57 -10.15
C VAL A 13 -0.40 7.39 -11.68
N TYR A 14 -1.03 6.31 -12.15
CA TYR A 14 -1.14 6.01 -13.57
C TYR A 14 -2.46 6.52 -14.20
N PRO A 15 -2.49 6.82 -15.51
CA PRO A 15 -3.70 7.32 -16.17
C PRO A 15 -4.93 6.42 -16.04
N TRP A 16 -4.76 5.09 -16.04
CA TRP A 16 -5.88 4.16 -15.87
C TRP A 16 -6.41 4.09 -14.43
N GLN A 17 -5.73 4.72 -13.49
CA GLN A 17 -6.18 4.81 -12.10
C GLN A 17 -7.13 5.99 -11.88
N MET A 18 -7.31 6.85 -12.88
CA MET A 18 -8.21 7.99 -12.82
C MET A 18 -9.66 7.55 -12.82
N ASP A 19 -10.48 8.24 -12.02
CA ASP A 19 -11.92 8.21 -12.18
C ASP A 19 -12.39 9.28 -13.18
N HIS A 20 -13.72 9.38 -13.33
CA HIS A 20 -14.37 10.32 -14.22
C HIS A 20 -14.23 11.79 -13.80
N MET A 21 -13.81 12.07 -12.55
CA MET A 21 -13.54 13.42 -12.05
C MET A 21 -12.13 13.88 -12.40
N GLY A 22 -11.26 12.96 -12.86
CA GLY A 22 -9.89 13.25 -13.25
C GLY A 22 -8.87 13.13 -12.13
N HIS A 23 -9.24 12.54 -10.99
CA HIS A 23 -8.35 12.24 -9.87
C HIS A 23 -8.21 10.73 -9.68
N MET A 24 -7.23 10.31 -8.88
CA MET A 24 -7.05 8.91 -8.53
C MET A 24 -8.29 8.35 -7.84
N ASN A 25 -8.88 7.31 -8.43
CA ASN A 25 -10.02 6.65 -7.83
C ASN A 25 -9.67 6.09 -6.45
N VAL A 26 -10.59 6.24 -5.51
CA VAL A 26 -10.43 5.84 -4.11
C VAL A 26 -9.98 4.39 -3.90
N ARG A 27 -10.26 3.46 -4.82
CA ARG A 27 -9.83 2.06 -4.73
C ARG A 27 -8.30 1.90 -4.72
N TRP A 28 -7.58 2.78 -5.42
CA TRP A 28 -6.14 2.62 -5.62
C TRP A 28 -5.32 2.97 -4.39
N TYR A 29 -5.89 3.73 -3.45
CA TYR A 29 -5.26 3.97 -2.16
C TYR A 29 -5.10 2.68 -1.34
N THR A 30 -6.09 1.78 -1.39
CA THR A 30 -6.00 0.47 -0.75
C THR A 30 -4.97 -0.41 -1.46
N ASP A 31 -4.86 -0.33 -2.78
CA ASP A 31 -3.84 -1.07 -3.54
C ASP A 31 -2.42 -0.63 -3.16
N CYS A 32 -2.15 0.68 -3.10
CA CYS A 32 -0.87 1.20 -2.62
C CYS A 32 -0.56 0.77 -1.18
N PHE A 33 -1.55 0.78 -0.29
CA PHE A 33 -1.41 0.31 1.09
C PHE A 33 -1.09 -1.20 1.15
N ASP A 34 -1.76 -2.03 0.36
CA ASP A 34 -1.51 -3.48 0.33
C ASP A 34 -0.10 -3.79 -0.17
N GLN A 35 0.33 -3.13 -1.26
CA GLN A 35 1.70 -3.25 -1.77
C GLN A 35 2.75 -2.86 -0.72
N ALA A 36 2.54 -1.74 -0.01
CA ALA A 36 3.37 -1.32 1.11
C ALA A 36 3.40 -2.35 2.25
N THR A 37 2.26 -2.97 2.54
CA THR A 37 2.10 -3.95 3.62
C THR A 37 2.88 -5.23 3.34
N TRP A 38 2.91 -5.71 2.09
CA TRP A 38 3.70 -6.88 1.74
C TRP A 38 5.21 -6.64 1.87
N HIS A 39 5.70 -5.46 1.49
CA HIS A 39 7.10 -5.11 1.71
C HIS A 39 7.43 -4.96 3.21
N LEU A 40 6.52 -4.39 4.00
CA LEU A 40 6.66 -4.35 5.46
C LEU A 40 6.75 -5.76 6.05
N PHE A 41 5.85 -6.66 5.67
CA PHE A 41 5.85 -8.05 6.13
C PHE A 41 7.13 -8.77 5.78
N ALA A 42 7.61 -8.64 4.55
CA ALA A 42 8.90 -9.21 4.15
C ALA A 42 10.05 -8.65 5.00
N ALA A 43 10.08 -7.34 5.27
CA ALA A 43 11.12 -6.68 6.05
C ALA A 43 11.14 -7.14 7.53
N VAL A 44 10.00 -7.54 8.10
CA VAL A 44 9.91 -8.07 9.48
C VAL A 44 9.96 -9.61 9.53
N GLY A 45 10.27 -10.28 8.42
CA GLY A 45 10.42 -11.74 8.36
C GLY A 45 9.15 -12.54 8.10
N LEU A 46 8.00 -11.86 7.93
CA LEU A 46 6.73 -12.47 7.49
C LEU A 46 6.73 -12.66 5.96
N THR A 47 7.74 -13.37 5.46
CA THR A 47 7.89 -13.63 4.03
C THR A 47 6.83 -14.62 3.52
N PRO A 48 6.53 -14.63 2.21
CA PRO A 48 5.62 -15.63 1.64
C PRO A 48 6.04 -17.07 1.90
N THR A 49 7.35 -17.36 1.93
CA THR A 49 7.87 -18.69 2.26
C THR A 49 7.58 -19.05 3.72
N TYR A 50 7.90 -18.16 4.65
CA TYR A 50 7.62 -18.35 6.07
C TYR A 50 6.13 -18.61 6.33
N LEU A 51 5.24 -17.80 5.75
CA LEU A 51 3.80 -17.94 5.94
C LEU A 51 3.29 -19.30 5.46
N ARG A 52 3.76 -19.78 4.29
CA ARG A 52 3.39 -21.10 3.76
C ARG A 52 3.92 -22.25 4.63
N GLU A 53 5.19 -22.21 5.00
CA GLU A 53 5.83 -23.25 5.83
C GLU A 53 5.20 -23.37 7.21
N GLN A 54 4.76 -22.24 7.79
CA GLN A 54 4.12 -22.21 9.09
C GLN A 54 2.59 -22.37 9.03
N ASN A 55 2.02 -22.57 7.85
CA ASN A 55 0.57 -22.62 7.62
C ASN A 55 -0.18 -21.42 8.22
N LYS A 56 0.34 -20.21 7.99
CA LYS A 56 -0.22 -18.94 8.46
C LYS A 56 -0.64 -18.07 7.28
N ALA A 57 -1.60 -17.20 7.53
CA ALA A 57 -2.05 -16.17 6.59
C ALA A 57 -2.30 -14.85 7.33
N MET A 58 -2.31 -13.76 6.58
CA MET A 58 -2.64 -12.42 7.08
C MET A 58 -4.03 -12.03 6.60
N ALA A 59 -4.80 -11.36 7.46
CA ALA A 59 -6.13 -10.86 7.13
C ALA A 59 -6.24 -9.39 7.58
N ALA A 60 -6.62 -8.51 6.66
CA ALA A 60 -7.02 -7.15 7.00
C ALA A 60 -8.45 -7.20 7.55
N LEU A 61 -8.61 -6.90 8.85
CA LEU A 61 -9.91 -6.92 9.52
C LEU A 61 -10.61 -5.57 9.48
N ASP A 62 -9.83 -4.50 9.56
CA ASP A 62 -10.31 -3.12 9.54
C ASP A 62 -9.25 -2.22 8.88
N GLN A 63 -9.72 -1.25 8.09
CA GLN A 63 -8.88 -0.28 7.41
C GLN A 63 -9.59 1.06 7.34
N HIS A 64 -8.94 2.09 7.84
CA HIS A 64 -9.41 3.47 7.76
C HIS A 64 -8.48 4.31 6.88
N THR A 65 -9.00 4.77 5.75
CA THR A 65 -8.30 5.68 4.85
C THR A 65 -8.86 7.10 4.99
N LEU A 66 -7.99 8.07 5.27
CA LEU A 66 -8.34 9.50 5.32
C LEU A 66 -7.80 10.19 4.06
N TYR A 67 -8.71 10.64 3.20
CA TYR A 67 -8.37 11.38 1.99
C TYR A 67 -8.15 12.85 2.35
N LYS A 68 -6.94 13.38 2.07
CA LYS A 68 -6.54 14.75 2.46
C LYS A 68 -6.35 15.68 1.28
N ALA A 69 -5.98 15.14 0.13
CA ALA A 69 -5.74 15.87 -1.10
C ALA A 69 -6.05 14.94 -2.28
N GLU A 70 -6.49 15.54 -3.37
CA GLU A 70 -6.63 14.87 -4.65
C GLU A 70 -5.24 14.66 -5.27
N VAL A 71 -5.07 13.56 -6.00
CA VAL A 71 -3.80 13.17 -6.64
C VAL A 71 -4.10 12.83 -8.09
N VAL A 72 -3.27 13.29 -9.02
CA VAL A 72 -3.50 13.12 -10.46
C VAL A 72 -2.44 12.25 -11.13
N ALA A 73 -2.73 11.78 -12.33
CA ALA A 73 -1.80 10.97 -13.10
C ALA A 73 -0.43 11.66 -13.27
N GLY A 74 0.65 10.91 -13.01
CA GLY A 74 2.02 11.38 -13.04
C GLY A 74 2.55 11.90 -11.70
N GLU A 75 1.71 12.09 -10.69
CA GLU A 75 2.17 12.49 -9.36
C GLU A 75 2.78 11.30 -8.59
N PRO A 76 3.84 11.56 -7.79
CA PRO A 76 4.47 10.53 -6.98
C PRO A 76 3.59 10.12 -5.80
N LEU A 77 3.62 8.82 -5.47
CA LEU A 77 3.04 8.23 -4.27
C LEU A 77 4.13 7.66 -3.36
#